data_AF-A0A7X9RCQ6-F1
#
_entry.id   AF-A0A7X9RCQ6-F1
#
_cell.length_a   1.000
_cell.length_b   1.000
_cell.length_c   1.000
_cell.angle_alpha   90.00
_cell.angle_beta   90.00
_cell.angle_gamma   90.00
#
_symmetry.space_group_name_H-M   'P 1'
#
loop_
_entity.id
_entity.type
_entity.pdbx_description
1 polymer ?
#
loop_
_entity_poly.entity_id
_entity_poly.type
_entity_poly.pdbx_seq_one_letter_code
_entity_poly.pdbx_strand_id
1 'polypeptide(L)'
;MKLSETFKKQGGVHLIKQYWRNGALFTAICEFFLLGKSRTALEILRLSTELKTQQNLKKKYGHFLEYEISNFKKKKEEMGNKVWFCWYQGIESAPPIVKKCYESAKRAYKGKKEVVLITEKNYKSFIKFPDYIQEKIDNGLITKTHLSDLIRLELLINYGGIWTDATVYYSDEVPDYILKSKLFLYQCLKPGKDGHSTVISSWFISSFSNNKILILVRDLLYKYWEENTDLVDYFLLHDFFQLTIEACPDEWKAVIPSDNATPHMLLLRLFDEYDPDIWKGILSQTSIHKLTYKFDNNKSKIDNTYYKKLMNS
;
A
#
# COMPACT_ATOMS: atom_id res chain seq x y z
N MET A 1 -22.18 -1.36 -20.89
CA MET A 1 -21.37 -0.19 -20.52
C MET A 1 -20.68 0.33 -21.77
N LYS A 2 -20.81 1.62 -22.10
CA LYS A 2 -20.22 2.19 -23.32
C LYS A 2 -18.69 2.23 -23.17
N LEU A 3 -17.94 2.01 -24.25
CA LEU A 3 -16.46 1.96 -24.23
C LEU A 3 -15.85 3.23 -23.59
N SER A 4 -16.47 4.39 -23.84
CA SER A 4 -16.05 5.68 -23.27
C SER A 4 -16.22 5.76 -21.74
N GLU A 5 -17.21 5.08 -21.16
CA GLU A 5 -17.44 5.04 -19.71
C GLU A 5 -16.40 4.16 -19.04
N THR A 6 -16.06 3.00 -19.63
CA THR A 6 -14.99 2.13 -19.15
C THR A 6 -13.64 2.85 -19.23
N PHE A 7 -13.36 3.53 -20.34
CA PHE A 7 -12.12 4.28 -20.54
C PHE A 7 -11.96 5.41 -19.52
N LYS A 8 -13.01 6.20 -19.27
CA LYS A 8 -12.99 7.23 -18.21
C LYS A 8 -12.79 6.62 -16.82
N LYS A 9 -13.43 5.49 -16.52
CA LYS A 9 -13.26 4.80 -15.23
C LYS A 9 -11.84 4.25 -15.01
N GLN A 10 -11.13 3.89 -16.08
CA GLN A 10 -9.77 3.36 -16.02
C GLN A 10 -8.67 4.43 -16.08
N GLY A 11 -9.01 5.72 -16.05
CA GLY A 11 -8.03 6.83 -16.03
C GLY A 11 -7.91 7.61 -17.35
N GLY A 12 -8.61 7.17 -18.41
CA GLY A 12 -8.75 7.93 -19.66
C GLY A 12 -7.41 8.29 -20.32
N VAL A 13 -7.28 9.55 -20.76
CA VAL A 13 -6.07 10.04 -21.45
C VAL A 13 -4.83 9.95 -20.56
N HIS A 14 -4.99 10.03 -19.24
CA HIS A 14 -3.87 9.89 -18.30
C HIS A 14 -3.27 8.47 -18.36
N LEU A 15 -4.11 7.44 -18.48
CA LEU A 15 -3.67 6.05 -18.62
C LEU A 15 -2.85 5.83 -19.90
N ILE A 16 -3.28 6.41 -21.02
CA ILE A 16 -2.53 6.33 -22.29
C ILE A 16 -1.16 6.99 -22.16
N LYS A 17 -1.10 8.18 -21.55
CA LYS A 17 0.17 8.88 -21.28
C LYS A 17 1.07 8.05 -20.37
N GLN A 18 0.52 7.44 -19.33
CA GLN A 18 1.25 6.55 -18.44
C GLN A 18 1.85 5.38 -19.22
N TYR A 19 1.04 4.68 -20.02
CA TYR A 19 1.47 3.56 -20.85
C TYR A 19 2.54 3.95 -21.88
N TRP A 20 2.46 5.15 -22.43
CA TRP A 20 3.52 5.65 -23.32
C TRP A 20 4.83 5.83 -22.55
N ARG A 21 4.77 6.52 -21.41
CA ARG A 21 5.95 6.88 -20.62
C ARG A 21 6.65 5.68 -20.00
N ASN A 22 5.87 4.70 -19.53
CA ASN A 22 6.41 3.46 -18.97
C ASN A 22 6.75 2.41 -20.04
N GLY A 23 6.56 2.70 -21.34
CA GLY A 23 6.87 1.79 -22.44
C GLY A 23 5.92 0.59 -22.59
N ALA A 24 4.74 0.64 -21.98
CA ALA A 24 3.72 -0.42 -22.05
C ALA A 24 2.61 -0.17 -23.08
N LEU A 25 2.60 0.98 -23.78
CA LEU A 25 1.50 1.33 -24.69
C LEU A 25 1.31 0.31 -25.81
N PHE A 26 2.40 -0.13 -26.44
CA PHE A 26 2.30 -1.10 -27.53
C PHE A 26 1.77 -2.45 -27.03
N THR A 27 2.22 -2.90 -25.85
CA THR A 27 1.70 -4.09 -25.17
C THR A 27 0.19 -3.96 -24.94
N ALA A 28 -0.25 -2.84 -24.36
CA ALA A 28 -1.67 -2.58 -24.10
C ALA A 28 -2.52 -2.60 -25.39
N ILE A 29 -2.04 -1.97 -26.46
CA ILE A 29 -2.73 -1.92 -27.75
C ILE A 29 -2.85 -3.32 -28.35
N CYS A 30 -1.75 -4.07 -28.42
CA CYS A 30 -1.75 -5.43 -28.97
C CYS A 30 -2.71 -6.35 -28.21
N GLU A 31 -2.65 -6.35 -26.89
CA GLU A 31 -3.51 -7.22 -26.06
C GLU A 31 -4.98 -6.84 -26.15
N PHE A 32 -5.29 -5.54 -26.23
CA PHE A 32 -6.66 -5.09 -26.43
C PHE A 32 -7.23 -5.60 -27.76
N PHE A 33 -6.44 -5.58 -28.84
CA PHE A 33 -6.87 -6.11 -30.13
C PHE A 33 -6.99 -7.64 -30.13
N LEU A 34 -6.14 -8.36 -29.39
CA LEU A 34 -6.16 -9.82 -29.32
C LEU A 34 -7.30 -10.38 -28.46
N LEU A 35 -7.56 -9.78 -27.29
CA LEU A 35 -8.48 -10.34 -26.29
C LEU A 35 -9.79 -9.56 -26.15
N GLY A 36 -9.85 -8.34 -26.69
CA GLY A 36 -11.02 -7.48 -26.67
C GLY A 36 -11.30 -6.83 -25.31
N LYS A 37 -12.58 -6.56 -25.03
CA LYS A 37 -13.04 -5.69 -23.93
C LYS A 37 -13.72 -6.41 -22.77
N SER A 38 -13.63 -7.75 -22.71
CA SER A 38 -14.20 -8.49 -21.59
C SER A 38 -13.48 -8.11 -20.29
N ARG A 39 -14.14 -8.28 -19.13
CA ARG A 39 -13.51 -7.96 -17.84
C ARG A 39 -12.21 -8.76 -17.65
N THR A 40 -12.23 -10.04 -18.01
CA THR A 40 -11.06 -10.92 -17.96
C THR A 40 -9.94 -10.44 -18.90
N ALA A 41 -10.27 -10.06 -20.15
CA ALA A 41 -9.29 -9.54 -21.10
C ALA A 41 -8.62 -8.25 -20.61
N LEU A 42 -9.40 -7.31 -20.06
CA LEU A 42 -8.89 -6.06 -19.53
C LEU A 42 -8.03 -6.25 -18.28
N GLU A 43 -8.31 -7.28 -17.48
CA GLU A 43 -7.47 -7.65 -16.34
C GLU A 43 -6.13 -8.25 -16.79
N ILE A 44 -6.14 -9.15 -17.79
CA ILE A 44 -4.90 -9.67 -18.40
C ILE A 44 -4.06 -8.52 -18.97
N LEU A 45 -4.69 -7.59 -19.71
CA LEU A 45 -4.02 -6.40 -20.22
C LEU A 45 -3.37 -5.59 -19.11
N ARG A 46 -4.10 -5.36 -18.00
CA ARG A 46 -3.56 -4.64 -16.84
C ARG A 46 -2.31 -5.33 -16.30
N LEU A 47 -2.38 -6.63 -16.03
CA LEU A 47 -1.26 -7.42 -15.50
C LEU A 47 -0.04 -7.38 -16.44
N SER A 48 -0.25 -7.47 -17.75
CA SER A 48 0.82 -7.36 -18.74
C SER A 48 1.45 -5.98 -18.82
N THR A 49 0.66 -4.91 -18.70
CA THR A 49 1.20 -3.54 -18.63
C THR A 49 1.98 -3.27 -17.34
N GLU A 50 1.53 -3.82 -16.20
CA GLU A 50 2.23 -3.78 -14.93
C GLU A 50 3.56 -4.55 -15.02
N LEU A 51 3.55 -5.76 -15.58
CA LEU A 51 4.76 -6.54 -15.84
C LEU A 51 5.74 -5.79 -16.75
N LYS A 52 5.25 -5.16 -17.83
CA LYS A 52 6.09 -4.41 -18.76
C LYS A 52 6.73 -3.19 -18.09
N THR A 53 5.98 -2.49 -17.25
CA THR A 53 6.47 -1.35 -16.46
C THR A 53 7.59 -1.80 -15.53
N GLN A 54 7.36 -2.88 -14.77
CA GLN A 54 8.36 -3.43 -13.87
C GLN A 54 9.64 -3.88 -14.60
N GLN A 55 9.52 -4.52 -15.77
CA GLN A 55 10.68 -4.89 -16.59
C GLN A 55 11.52 -3.66 -16.99
N ASN A 56 10.85 -2.56 -17.35
CA ASN A 56 11.53 -1.32 -17.73
C ASN A 56 12.18 -0.64 -16.51
N LEU A 57 11.52 -0.65 -15.35
CA LEU A 57 12.09 -0.20 -14.08
C LEU A 57 13.30 -1.04 -13.69
N LYS A 58 13.22 -2.37 -13.80
CA LYS A 58 14.34 -3.31 -13.55
C LYS A 58 15.53 -3.02 -14.45
N LYS A 59 15.27 -2.80 -15.75
CA LYS A 59 16.32 -2.45 -16.71
C LYS A 59 17.01 -1.13 -16.35
N LYS A 60 16.24 -0.13 -15.89
CA LYS A 60 16.76 1.20 -15.57
C LYS A 60 17.49 1.25 -14.22
N TYR A 61 16.92 0.64 -13.18
CA TYR A 61 17.36 0.78 -11.79
C TYR A 61 18.04 -0.47 -11.22
N GLY A 62 18.11 -1.57 -11.97
CA GLY A 62 18.68 -2.85 -11.52
C GLY A 62 20.15 -2.75 -11.09
N HIS A 63 21.00 -2.11 -11.89
CA HIS A 63 22.41 -1.91 -11.53
C HIS A 63 22.60 -1.03 -10.30
N PHE A 64 21.74 -0.02 -10.12
CA PHE A 64 21.75 0.80 -8.90
C PHE A 64 21.37 -0.04 -7.68
N LEU A 65 20.32 -0.87 -7.77
CA LEU A 65 19.93 -1.79 -6.71
C LEU A 65 21.04 -2.80 -6.35
N GLU A 66 21.69 -3.40 -7.35
CA GLU A 66 22.82 -4.32 -7.16
C GLU A 66 23.98 -3.65 -6.44
N TYR A 67 24.30 -2.41 -6.82
CA TYR A 67 25.32 -1.60 -6.16
C TYR A 67 24.97 -1.31 -4.70
N GLU A 68 23.73 -0.86 -4.42
CA GLU A 68 23.27 -0.57 -3.06
C GLU A 68 23.27 -1.83 -2.18
N ILE A 69 22.87 -2.98 -2.74
CA ILE A 69 22.93 -4.28 -2.03
C ILE A 69 24.37 -4.65 -1.67
N SER A 70 25.30 -4.50 -2.62
CA SER A 70 26.70 -4.86 -2.43
C SER A 70 27.41 -3.96 -1.41
N ASN A 71 27.00 -2.69 -1.32
CA ASN A 71 27.54 -1.72 -0.39
C ASN A 71 26.70 -1.58 0.90
N PHE A 72 25.68 -2.42 1.08
CA PHE A 72 24.77 -2.30 2.20
C PHE A 72 25.50 -2.55 3.52
N LYS A 73 25.55 -1.52 4.37
CA LYS A 73 26.11 -1.60 5.71
C LYS A 73 25.00 -1.90 6.71
N LYS A 74 25.03 -3.11 7.27
CA LYS A 74 24.06 -3.51 8.29
C LYS A 74 24.15 -2.58 9.49
N LYS A 75 23.02 -1.98 9.84
CA LYS A 75 22.83 -1.19 11.06
C LYS A 75 22.09 -2.04 12.09
N LYS A 76 22.12 -1.60 13.35
CA LYS A 76 21.33 -2.22 14.41
C LYS A 76 19.84 -2.05 14.09
N GLU A 77 19.15 -3.18 13.98
CA GLU A 77 17.70 -3.23 13.84
C GLU A 77 17.06 -3.17 15.24
N GLU A 78 16.06 -2.31 15.43
CA GLU A 78 15.35 -2.18 16.70
C GLU A 78 13.84 -2.26 16.50
N MET A 79 13.16 -2.97 17.40
CA MET A 79 11.71 -3.08 17.37
C MET A 79 11.09 -1.74 17.79
N GLY A 80 10.38 -1.09 16.87
CA GLY A 80 9.68 0.16 17.16
C GLY A 80 8.45 -0.06 18.04
N ASN A 81 8.17 0.91 18.92
CA ASN A 81 7.02 0.91 19.83
C ASN A 81 5.84 1.76 19.33
N LYS A 82 5.86 2.18 18.06
CA LYS A 82 4.87 3.09 17.48
C LYS A 82 4.00 2.41 16.41
N VAL A 83 2.79 2.90 16.28
CA VAL A 83 1.85 2.61 15.20
C VAL A 83 1.55 3.92 14.49
N TRP A 84 2.07 4.07 13.28
CA TRP A 84 1.95 5.23 12.44
C TRP A 84 0.62 5.16 11.67
N PHE A 85 -0.30 6.03 12.04
CA PHE A 85 -1.60 6.18 11.38
C PHE A 85 -1.61 7.52 10.64
N CYS A 86 -1.67 7.50 9.31
CA CYS A 86 -1.57 8.73 8.52
C CYS A 86 -2.93 9.20 7.99
N TRP A 87 -3.37 10.38 8.43
CA TRP A 87 -4.45 11.11 7.79
C TRP A 87 -4.07 12.58 7.67
N TYR A 88 -3.69 12.98 6.46
CA TYR A 88 -2.97 14.22 6.20
C TYR A 88 -3.72 15.47 6.69
N GLN A 89 -5.04 15.51 6.51
CA GLN A 89 -5.92 16.61 6.91
C GLN A 89 -6.23 16.65 8.43
N GLY A 90 -5.70 15.71 9.22
CA GLY A 90 -5.98 15.59 10.65
C GLY A 90 -7.29 14.86 10.95
N ILE A 91 -7.33 14.14 12.08
CA ILE A 91 -8.41 13.19 12.38
C ILE A 91 -9.79 13.85 12.50
N GLU A 92 -9.86 15.11 12.95
CA GLU A 92 -11.12 15.85 13.11
C GLU A 92 -11.89 16.02 11.81
N SER A 93 -11.17 16.19 10.70
CA SER A 93 -11.76 16.34 9.35
C SER A 93 -12.01 14.99 8.65
N ALA A 94 -11.60 13.87 9.27
CA ALA A 94 -11.67 12.57 8.63
C ALA A 94 -13.12 12.03 8.53
N PRO A 95 -13.43 11.23 7.49
CA PRO A 95 -14.71 10.55 7.40
C PRO A 95 -15.02 9.69 8.64
N PRO A 96 -16.30 9.48 9.00
CA PRO A 96 -16.67 8.70 10.18
C PRO A 96 -15.99 7.34 10.28
N ILE A 97 -15.89 6.60 9.16
CA ILE A 97 -15.22 5.30 9.13
C ILE A 97 -13.72 5.39 9.44
N VAL A 98 -13.04 6.47 9.03
CA VAL A 98 -11.62 6.69 9.35
C VAL A 98 -11.44 7.00 10.83
N LYS A 99 -12.33 7.80 11.43
CA LYS A 99 -12.36 8.03 12.89
C LYS A 99 -12.57 6.72 13.64
N LYS A 100 -13.48 5.86 13.16
CA LYS A 100 -13.71 4.52 13.71
C LYS A 100 -12.46 3.64 13.63
N CYS A 101 -11.75 3.66 12.50
CA CYS A 101 -10.49 2.94 12.32
C CYS A 101 -9.42 3.43 13.31
N TYR A 102 -9.26 4.74 13.46
CA TYR A 102 -8.30 5.34 14.40
C TYR A 102 -8.57 4.94 15.85
N GLU A 103 -9.83 5.01 16.29
CA GLU A 103 -10.20 4.57 17.64
C GLU A 103 -10.00 3.06 17.83
N SER A 104 -10.30 2.24 16.81
CA SER A 104 -10.03 0.81 16.86
C SER A 104 -8.54 0.49 17.00
N ALA A 105 -7.66 1.23 16.32
CA ALA A 105 -6.21 1.11 16.45
C ALA A 105 -5.76 1.45 17.88
N LYS A 106 -6.22 2.58 18.43
CA LYS A 106 -5.91 2.97 19.82
C LYS A 106 -6.31 1.91 20.83
N ARG A 107 -7.45 1.25 20.64
CA ARG A 107 -7.88 0.14 21.50
C ARG A 107 -6.99 -1.09 21.33
N ALA A 108 -6.78 -1.54 20.09
CA ALA A 108 -6.05 -2.78 19.79
C ALA A 108 -4.58 -2.75 20.26
N TYR A 109 -3.97 -1.56 20.31
CA TYR A 109 -2.58 -1.38 20.74
C TYR A 109 -2.43 -0.83 22.16
N LYS A 110 -3.52 -0.63 22.91
CA LYS A 110 -3.49 -0.05 24.26
C LYS A 110 -2.54 -0.84 25.16
N GLY A 111 -1.57 -0.14 25.76
CA GLY A 111 -0.56 -0.74 26.64
C GLY A 111 0.54 -1.53 25.92
N LYS A 112 0.47 -1.69 24.59
CA LYS A 112 1.45 -2.43 23.78
C LYS A 112 2.31 -1.51 22.91
N LYS A 113 1.68 -0.56 22.20
CA LYS A 113 2.34 0.41 21.32
C LYS A 113 1.61 1.75 21.35
N GLU A 114 2.34 2.83 21.08
CA GLU A 114 1.78 4.17 20.95
C GLU A 114 1.20 4.37 19.54
N VAL A 115 -0.07 4.73 19.42
CA VAL A 115 -0.67 5.12 18.12
C VAL A 115 -0.42 6.59 17.87
N VAL A 116 0.38 6.90 16.85
CA VAL A 116 0.77 8.26 16.48
C VAL A 116 0.06 8.66 15.19
N LEU A 117 -0.74 9.72 15.26
CA LEU A 117 -1.38 10.33 14.11
C LEU A 117 -0.40 11.21 13.33
N ILE A 118 -0.13 10.83 12.09
CA ILE A 118 0.66 11.62 11.14
C ILE A 118 -0.27 12.48 10.29
N THR A 119 0.04 13.77 10.24
CA THR A 119 -0.72 14.82 9.57
C THR A 119 0.23 15.72 8.79
N GLU A 120 -0.31 16.57 7.91
CA GLU A 120 0.44 17.63 7.22
C GLU A 120 1.26 18.50 8.17
N LYS A 121 0.72 18.76 9.36
CA LYS A 121 1.29 19.71 10.31
C LYS A 121 2.45 19.14 11.12
N ASN A 122 2.57 17.82 11.24
CA ASN A 122 3.55 17.19 12.14
C ASN A 122 4.51 16.20 11.47
N TYR A 123 4.28 15.71 10.24
CA TYR A 123 5.17 14.68 9.68
C TYR A 123 6.63 15.16 9.58
N LYS A 124 6.85 16.46 9.33
CA LYS A 124 8.18 17.10 9.26
C LYS A 124 8.93 17.12 10.61
N SER A 125 8.26 16.89 11.75
CA SER A 125 8.96 16.74 13.04
C SER A 125 9.59 15.35 13.22
N PHE A 126 9.19 14.38 12.41
CA PHE A 126 9.72 13.01 12.45
C PHE A 126 10.70 12.72 11.32
N ILE A 127 10.53 13.41 10.19
CA ILE A 127 11.20 13.08 8.93
C ILE A 127 11.96 14.29 8.41
N LYS A 128 13.20 14.04 7.99
CA LYS A 128 13.99 14.98 7.20
C LYS A 128 14.30 14.35 5.84
N PHE A 129 13.60 14.82 4.82
CA PHE A 129 13.89 14.41 3.44
C PHE A 129 15.18 15.05 2.93
N PRO A 130 15.87 14.44 1.95
CA PRO A 130 16.88 15.12 1.16
C PRO A 130 16.31 16.38 0.49
N ASP A 131 17.13 17.43 0.34
CA ASP A 131 16.67 18.74 -0.13
C ASP A 131 15.95 18.65 -1.49
N TYR A 132 16.47 17.86 -2.43
CA TYR A 132 15.86 17.68 -3.76
C TYR A 132 14.52 16.92 -3.74
N ILE A 133 14.25 16.13 -2.69
CA ILE A 133 12.94 15.50 -2.48
C ILE A 133 11.97 16.53 -1.89
N GLN A 134 12.43 17.26 -0.87
CA GLN A 134 11.63 18.29 -0.21
C GLN A 134 11.19 19.37 -1.20
N GLU A 135 12.09 19.84 -2.07
CA GLU A 135 11.78 20.79 -3.14
C GLU A 135 10.69 20.26 -4.08
N LYS A 136 10.75 18.98 -4.48
CA LYS A 136 9.71 18.37 -5.34
C LYS A 136 8.37 18.22 -4.63
N ILE A 137 8.36 18.00 -3.32
CA ILE A 137 7.14 17.99 -2.50
C ILE A 137 6.53 19.38 -2.47
N ASP A 138 7.33 20.39 -2.13
CA ASP A 138 6.87 21.77 -1.98
C ASP A 138 6.39 22.38 -3.31
N ASN A 139 6.99 21.97 -4.44
CA ASN A 139 6.55 22.32 -5.80
C ASN A 139 5.36 21.48 -6.31
N GLY A 140 4.83 20.54 -5.52
CA GLY A 140 3.67 19.72 -5.88
C GLY A 140 3.92 18.65 -6.95
N LEU A 141 5.19 18.36 -7.26
CA LEU A 141 5.57 17.30 -8.21
C LEU A 141 5.34 15.91 -7.63
N ILE A 142 5.60 15.75 -6.32
CA ILE A 142 5.25 14.53 -5.58
C ILE A 142 3.81 14.63 -5.09
N THR A 143 2.92 13.81 -5.65
CA THR A 143 1.51 13.78 -5.25
C THR A 143 1.36 13.37 -3.78
N LYS A 144 0.25 13.78 -3.13
CA LYS A 144 -0.05 13.40 -1.74
C LYS A 144 -0.04 11.88 -1.51
N THR A 145 -0.49 11.10 -2.49
CA THR A 145 -0.44 9.64 -2.43
C THR A 145 1.00 9.15 -2.33
N HIS A 146 1.87 9.60 -3.24
CA HIS A 146 3.26 9.15 -3.25
C HIS A 146 4.08 9.75 -2.09
N LEU A 147 3.71 10.94 -1.60
CA LEU A 147 4.27 11.47 -0.36
C LEU A 147 3.99 10.53 0.82
N SER A 148 2.79 9.93 0.89
CA SER A 148 2.48 8.95 1.94
C SER A 148 3.36 7.70 1.86
N ASP A 149 3.80 7.31 0.66
CA ASP A 149 4.74 6.20 0.48
C ASP A 149 6.13 6.54 1.03
N LEU A 150 6.63 7.75 0.75
CA LEU A 150 7.91 8.23 1.29
C LEU A 150 7.86 8.38 2.82
N ILE A 151 6.79 8.96 3.34
CA ILE A 151 6.57 9.11 4.80
C ILE A 151 6.57 7.75 5.48
N ARG A 152 5.83 6.77 4.92
CA ARG A 152 5.78 5.41 5.46
C ARG A 152 7.17 4.80 5.60
N LEU A 153 7.97 4.87 4.54
CA LEU A 153 9.32 4.31 4.54
C LEU A 153 10.21 5.03 5.55
N GLU A 154 10.22 6.36 5.55
CA GLU A 154 11.04 7.14 6.49
C GLU A 154 10.69 6.85 7.96
N LEU A 155 9.41 6.74 8.30
CA LEU A 155 9.00 6.41 9.67
C LEU A 155 9.45 5.00 10.07
N LEU A 156 9.22 4.02 9.21
CA LEU A 156 9.60 2.63 9.50
C LEU A 156 11.11 2.43 9.55
N ILE A 157 11.87 3.07 8.64
CA ILE A 157 13.33 2.95 8.60
C ILE A 157 13.94 3.60 9.85
N ASN A 158 13.49 4.80 10.22
CA ASN A 158 14.12 5.56 11.31
C ASN A 158 13.67 5.10 12.70
N TYR A 159 12.43 4.63 12.85
CA TYR A 159 11.84 4.34 14.16
C TYR A 159 11.29 2.92 14.30
N GLY A 160 11.21 2.14 13.22
CA GLY A 160 10.49 0.87 13.19
C GLY A 160 9.00 1.05 13.48
N GLY A 161 8.39 -0.02 13.98
CA GLY A 161 7.00 -0.04 14.40
C GLY A 161 6.08 -0.51 13.29
N ILE A 162 4.86 0.02 13.24
CA ILE A 162 3.82 -0.42 12.32
C ILE A 162 3.29 0.78 11.54
N TRP A 163 3.32 0.73 10.22
CA TRP A 163 2.48 1.58 9.40
C TRP A 163 1.12 0.95 9.21
N THR A 164 0.08 1.74 9.36
CA THR A 164 -1.29 1.33 9.05
C THR A 164 -2.01 2.44 8.29
N ASP A 165 -2.60 2.10 7.16
CA ASP A 165 -3.47 3.02 6.43
C ASP A 165 -4.66 3.46 7.30
N ALA A 166 -5.17 4.66 7.02
CA ALA A 166 -6.27 5.27 7.78
C ALA A 166 -7.61 4.52 7.73
N THR A 167 -7.70 3.49 6.89
CA THR A 167 -8.91 2.68 6.67
C THR A 167 -8.73 1.26 7.18
N VAL A 168 -7.73 1.00 8.02
CA VAL A 168 -7.56 -0.29 8.68
C VAL A 168 -8.31 -0.30 10.00
N TYR A 169 -9.30 -1.18 10.10
CA TYR A 169 -10.08 -1.42 11.31
C TYR A 169 -9.53 -2.64 12.06
N TYR A 170 -9.45 -2.52 13.38
CA TYR A 170 -9.01 -3.59 14.27
C TYR A 170 -10.21 -4.12 15.06
N SER A 171 -10.60 -5.38 14.83
CA SER A 171 -11.71 -6.02 15.54
C SER A 171 -11.29 -6.68 16.84
N ASP A 172 -10.00 -6.99 16.99
CA ASP A 172 -9.40 -7.62 18.16
C ASP A 172 -7.91 -7.24 18.25
N GLU A 173 -7.19 -7.83 19.20
CA GLU A 173 -5.75 -7.69 19.33
C GLU A 173 -4.98 -8.15 18.08
N VAL A 174 -3.84 -7.53 17.83
CA VAL A 174 -2.97 -7.89 16.72
C VAL A 174 -2.09 -9.08 17.11
N PRO A 175 -2.02 -10.14 16.28
CA PRO A 175 -1.21 -11.32 16.57
C PRO A 175 0.27 -11.01 16.82
N ASP A 176 0.87 -11.72 17.77
CA ASP A 176 2.27 -11.56 18.17
C ASP A 176 3.26 -11.75 17.01
N TYR A 177 2.95 -12.64 16.06
CA TYR A 177 3.81 -12.88 14.91
C TYR A 177 3.95 -11.63 14.03
N ILE A 178 2.94 -10.74 13.98
CA ILE A 178 3.01 -9.45 13.31
C ILE A 178 3.84 -8.45 14.13
N LEU A 179 3.57 -8.39 15.44
CA LEU A 179 4.20 -7.42 16.35
C LEU A 179 5.70 -7.64 16.55
N LYS A 180 6.15 -8.90 16.45
CA LYS A 180 7.54 -9.32 16.71
C LYS A 180 8.34 -9.59 15.43
N SER A 181 7.74 -9.44 14.25
CA SER A 181 8.42 -9.64 12.96
C SER A 181 9.40 -8.50 12.66
N LYS A 182 10.59 -8.86 12.15
CA LYS A 182 11.56 -7.89 11.61
C LYS A 182 11.03 -7.15 10.39
N LEU A 183 10.22 -7.85 9.61
CA LEU A 183 9.42 -7.31 8.51
C LEU A 183 8.18 -8.18 8.34
N PHE A 184 7.02 -7.53 8.23
CA PHE A 184 5.75 -8.16 7.90
C PHE A 184 4.96 -7.24 6.98
N LEU A 185 4.47 -7.81 5.87
CA LEU A 185 3.49 -7.21 4.99
C LEU A 185 2.55 -8.31 4.52
N TYR A 186 1.30 -7.94 4.23
CA TYR A 186 0.41 -8.83 3.50
C TYR A 186 0.90 -9.02 2.05
N GLN A 187 0.69 -10.20 1.51
CA GLN A 187 1.13 -10.58 0.15
C GLN A 187 0.12 -11.49 -0.55
N CYS A 188 0.11 -11.50 -1.88
CA CYS A 188 -0.61 -12.49 -2.67
C CYS A 188 0.06 -13.86 -2.51
N LEU A 189 -0.69 -14.87 -2.04
CA LEU A 189 -0.21 -16.25 -1.99
C LEU A 189 -0.61 -17.04 -3.24
N LYS A 190 0.01 -18.22 -3.41
CA LYS A 190 -0.38 -19.14 -4.50
C LYS A 190 -1.82 -19.65 -4.27
N PRO A 191 -2.61 -19.90 -5.33
CA PRO A 191 -2.23 -19.80 -6.76
C PRO A 191 -2.31 -18.39 -7.36
N GLY A 192 -2.95 -17.42 -6.69
CA GLY A 192 -3.16 -16.07 -7.23
C GLY A 192 -1.86 -15.34 -7.58
N LYS A 193 -0.79 -15.58 -6.82
CA LYS A 193 0.54 -14.98 -6.98
C LYS A 193 1.11 -15.04 -8.41
N ASP A 194 0.96 -16.17 -9.11
CA ASP A 194 1.76 -16.47 -10.31
C ASP A 194 1.40 -15.57 -11.52
N GLY A 195 0.27 -14.86 -11.48
CA GLY A 195 -0.14 -13.90 -12.51
C GLY A 195 0.22 -12.44 -12.23
N HIS A 196 0.76 -12.11 -11.04
CA HIS A 196 1.00 -10.73 -10.63
C HIS A 196 2.49 -10.38 -10.66
N SER A 197 2.83 -9.23 -11.26
CA SER A 197 4.20 -8.68 -11.22
C SER A 197 4.56 -8.15 -9.83
N THR A 198 3.60 -7.66 -9.04
CA THR A 198 3.83 -7.23 -7.66
C THR A 198 2.96 -8.04 -6.71
N VAL A 199 3.53 -8.47 -5.59
CA VAL A 199 2.84 -9.41 -4.69
C VAL A 199 2.48 -8.80 -3.34
N ILE A 200 3.01 -7.64 -2.98
CA ILE A 200 2.84 -7.09 -1.62
C ILE A 200 1.66 -6.13 -1.53
N SER A 201 1.24 -5.87 -0.31
CA SER A 201 0.30 -4.81 0.05
C SER A 201 0.99 -3.85 1.03
N SER A 202 1.13 -2.57 0.65
CA SER A 202 1.82 -1.57 1.46
C SER A 202 0.93 -0.84 2.49
N TRP A 203 -0.37 -1.15 2.53
CA TRP A 203 -1.33 -0.49 3.43
C TRP A 203 -1.17 -0.90 4.90
N PHE A 204 -0.42 -1.96 5.19
CA PHE A 204 -0.01 -2.37 6.53
C PHE A 204 1.39 -2.99 6.48
N ILE A 205 2.33 -2.40 7.22
CA ILE A 205 3.73 -2.87 7.29
C ILE A 205 4.17 -2.83 8.75
N SER A 206 4.62 -3.95 9.29
CA SER A 206 5.34 -3.99 10.58
C SER A 206 6.81 -4.20 10.30
N SER A 207 7.70 -3.43 10.91
CA SER A 207 9.13 -3.60 10.70
C SER A 207 9.97 -3.09 11.87
N PHE A 208 11.17 -3.66 12.00
CA PHE A 208 12.21 -3.07 12.82
C PHE A 208 12.82 -1.88 12.08
N SER A 209 13.39 -0.94 12.83
CA SER A 209 14.18 0.14 12.23
C SER A 209 15.35 -0.44 11.43
N ASN A 210 15.83 0.34 10.46
CA ASN A 210 16.93 -0.03 9.57
C ASN A 210 16.73 -1.34 8.78
N ASN A 211 15.50 -1.78 8.55
CA ASN A 211 15.24 -2.97 7.75
C ASN A 211 15.82 -2.81 6.32
N LYS A 212 16.61 -3.80 5.89
CA LYS A 212 17.34 -3.76 4.61
C LYS A 212 16.42 -3.57 3.40
N ILE A 213 15.32 -4.31 3.32
CA ILE A 213 14.38 -4.20 2.19
C ILE A 213 13.79 -2.79 2.14
N LEU A 214 13.33 -2.25 3.28
CA LEU A 214 12.74 -0.91 3.30
C LEU A 214 13.73 0.18 2.91
N ILE A 215 15.00 0.09 3.37
CA ILE A 215 16.07 1.01 2.98
C ILE A 215 16.29 0.99 1.47
N LEU A 216 16.47 -0.18 0.87
CA LEU A 216 16.72 -0.32 -0.57
C LEU A 216 15.54 0.21 -1.41
N VAL A 217 14.30 -0.03 -0.97
CA VAL A 217 13.10 0.50 -1.62
C VAL A 217 13.07 2.03 -1.54
N ARG A 218 13.40 2.62 -0.39
CA ARG A 218 13.51 4.07 -0.25
C ARG A 218 14.59 4.61 -1.18
N ASP A 219 15.75 3.99 -1.23
CA ASP A 219 16.89 4.46 -2.03
C ASP A 219 16.56 4.41 -3.53
N LEU A 220 15.82 3.38 -3.98
CA LEU A 220 15.25 3.33 -5.33
C LEU A 220 14.25 4.46 -5.61
N LEU A 221 13.33 4.75 -4.68
CA LEU A 221 12.39 5.86 -4.82
C LEU A 221 13.10 7.22 -4.84
N TYR A 222 14.12 7.39 -4.02
CA TYR A 222 14.96 8.58 -4.00
C TYR A 222 15.72 8.74 -5.31
N LYS A 223 16.35 7.67 -5.80
CA LYS A 223 17.01 7.67 -7.10
C LYS A 223 16.04 7.97 -8.24
N TYR A 224 14.83 7.43 -8.19
CA TYR A 224 13.78 7.77 -9.14
C TYR A 224 13.45 9.28 -9.09
N TRP A 225 13.15 9.82 -7.92
CA TRP A 225 12.77 11.23 -7.81
C TRP A 225 13.94 12.18 -8.03
N GLU A 226 15.19 11.75 -7.88
CA GLU A 226 16.36 12.54 -8.30
C GLU A 226 16.29 12.84 -9.81
N GLU A 227 15.93 11.85 -10.62
CA GLU A 227 15.99 11.89 -12.08
C GLU A 227 14.69 12.30 -12.78
N ASN A 228 13.56 12.32 -12.06
CA ASN A 228 12.23 12.52 -12.64
C ASN A 228 11.46 13.63 -11.93
N THR A 229 10.63 14.35 -12.68
CA THR A 229 9.76 15.42 -12.17
C THR A 229 8.29 15.01 -12.08
N ASP A 230 7.96 13.80 -12.49
CA ASP A 230 6.61 13.27 -12.48
C ASP A 230 6.61 11.74 -12.31
N LEU A 231 5.48 11.20 -11.86
CA LEU A 231 5.34 9.78 -11.54
C LEU A 231 5.10 8.95 -12.80
N VAL A 232 5.83 7.84 -12.94
CA VAL A 232 5.75 6.91 -14.09
C VAL A 232 4.68 5.85 -13.88
N ASP A 233 4.47 5.43 -12.64
CA ASP A 233 3.44 4.49 -12.25
C ASP A 233 2.88 4.85 -10.88
N TYR A 234 1.56 4.82 -10.75
CA TYR A 234 0.87 4.96 -9.47
C TYR A 234 1.37 3.94 -8.43
N PHE A 235 1.75 2.73 -8.87
CA PHE A 235 2.22 1.64 -8.00
C PHE A 235 3.75 1.56 -7.88
N LEU A 236 4.50 2.63 -8.21
CA LEU A 236 5.97 2.64 -8.21
C LEU A 236 6.61 2.06 -6.92
N LEU A 237 6.03 2.34 -5.74
CA LEU A 237 6.49 1.72 -4.49
C LEU A 237 6.45 0.20 -4.56
N HIS A 238 5.35 -0.39 -5.05
CA HIS A 238 5.15 -1.83 -5.14
C HIS A 238 6.10 -2.46 -6.16
N ASP A 239 6.35 -1.77 -7.27
CA ASP A 239 7.33 -2.20 -8.27
C ASP A 239 8.72 -2.28 -7.66
N PHE A 240 9.19 -1.22 -6.99
CA PHE A 240 10.50 -1.23 -6.33
C PHE A 240 10.58 -2.19 -5.15
N PHE A 241 9.47 -2.40 -4.43
CA PHE A 241 9.39 -3.45 -3.42
C PHE A 241 9.60 -4.83 -4.06
N GLN A 242 8.93 -5.12 -5.17
CA GLN A 242 9.08 -6.38 -5.89
C GLN A 242 10.54 -6.59 -6.34
N LEU A 243 11.14 -5.59 -6.99
CA LEU A 243 12.54 -5.69 -7.45
C LEU A 243 13.48 -5.97 -6.28
N THR A 244 13.24 -5.34 -5.14
CA THR A 244 14.07 -5.50 -3.94
C THR A 244 13.92 -6.90 -3.32
N ILE A 245 12.71 -7.44 -3.20
CA ILE A 245 12.51 -8.78 -2.63
C ILE A 245 13.07 -9.89 -3.56
N GLU A 246 13.03 -9.68 -4.88
CA GLU A 246 13.68 -10.59 -5.84
C GLU A 246 15.20 -10.58 -5.70
N ALA A 247 15.78 -9.39 -5.48
CA ALA A 247 17.23 -9.22 -5.31
C ALA A 247 17.72 -9.62 -3.90
N CYS A 248 16.84 -9.68 -2.91
CA CYS A 248 17.14 -10.06 -1.52
C CYS A 248 16.30 -11.28 -1.07
N PRO A 249 16.44 -12.45 -1.71
CA PRO A 249 15.55 -13.59 -1.47
C PRO A 249 15.62 -14.13 -0.03
N ASP A 250 16.77 -14.07 0.63
CA ASP A 250 16.92 -14.58 1.99
C ASP A 250 16.25 -13.68 3.03
N GLU A 251 16.29 -12.36 2.84
CA GLU A 251 15.52 -11.41 3.65
C GLU A 251 14.01 -11.63 3.47
N TRP A 252 13.57 -11.90 2.24
CA TRP A 252 12.17 -12.14 1.95
C TRP A 252 11.65 -13.48 2.49
N LYS A 253 12.46 -14.55 2.42
CA LYS A 253 12.10 -15.86 3.00
C LYS A 253 11.82 -15.81 4.50
N ALA A 254 12.39 -14.84 5.21
CA ALA A 254 12.17 -14.64 6.64
C ALA A 254 10.82 -13.96 6.95
N VAL A 255 10.13 -13.39 5.96
CA VAL A 255 8.82 -12.75 6.13
C VAL A 255 7.74 -13.82 6.21
N ILE A 256 6.95 -13.78 7.30
CA ILE A 256 5.84 -14.72 7.52
C ILE A 256 4.79 -14.54 6.40
N PRO A 257 4.45 -15.61 5.65
CA PRO A 257 3.41 -15.54 4.63
C PRO A 257 2.05 -15.20 5.23
N SER A 258 1.37 -14.20 4.68
CA SER A 258 0.00 -13.83 5.07
C SER A 258 -0.72 -13.23 3.88
N ASP A 259 -1.88 -13.82 3.55
CA ASP A 259 -2.62 -13.46 2.34
C ASP A 259 -3.28 -12.08 2.47
N ASN A 260 -3.21 -11.28 1.40
CA ASN A 260 -3.77 -9.94 1.38
C ASN A 260 -5.27 -9.89 1.06
N ALA A 261 -5.92 -10.96 0.62
CA ALA A 261 -7.35 -11.01 0.36
C ALA A 261 -8.17 -11.11 1.65
N THR A 262 -7.69 -11.86 2.66
CA THR A 262 -8.40 -12.06 3.94
C THR A 262 -8.77 -10.72 4.62
N PRO A 263 -7.87 -9.73 4.78
CA PRO A 263 -8.23 -8.42 5.33
C PRO A 263 -9.30 -7.65 4.54
N HIS A 264 -9.56 -7.99 3.28
CA HIS A 264 -10.54 -7.30 2.42
C HIS A 264 -11.94 -7.93 2.47
N MET A 265 -12.13 -9.07 3.13
CA MET A 265 -13.44 -9.75 3.16
C MET A 265 -14.56 -8.84 3.69
N LEU A 266 -14.31 -8.11 4.79
CA LEU A 266 -15.29 -7.18 5.33
C LEU A 266 -15.58 -6.01 4.39
N LEU A 267 -14.57 -5.49 3.71
CA LEU A 267 -14.74 -4.42 2.72
C LEU A 267 -15.64 -4.84 1.56
N LEU A 268 -15.42 -6.04 1.03
CA LEU A 268 -16.18 -6.55 -0.12
C LEU A 268 -17.67 -6.72 0.18
N ARG A 269 -18.02 -6.83 1.47
CA ARG A 269 -19.38 -7.01 1.97
C ARG A 269 -19.90 -5.80 2.74
N LEU A 270 -19.17 -4.69 2.74
CA LEU A 270 -19.40 -3.58 3.67
C LEU A 270 -20.85 -3.04 3.62
N PHE A 271 -21.52 -3.12 2.47
CA PHE A 271 -22.89 -2.63 2.27
C PHE A 271 -23.91 -3.74 1.98
N ASP A 272 -23.51 -5.00 2.16
CA ASP A 272 -24.45 -6.13 2.14
C ASP A 272 -25.30 -6.10 3.42
N GLU A 273 -26.43 -6.80 3.40
CA GLU A 273 -27.25 -7.04 4.58
C GLU A 273 -26.44 -7.78 5.66
N TYR A 274 -26.54 -7.29 6.89
CA TYR A 274 -25.82 -7.82 8.03
C TYR A 274 -26.33 -9.23 8.37
N ASP A 275 -25.39 -10.17 8.42
CA ASP A 275 -25.59 -11.52 8.89
C ASP A 275 -24.62 -11.76 10.06
N PRO A 276 -25.11 -12.16 11.25
CA PRO A 276 -24.28 -12.35 12.43
C PRO A 276 -23.29 -13.51 12.30
N ASP A 277 -23.65 -14.58 11.60
CA ASP A 277 -22.80 -15.75 11.42
C ASP A 277 -21.66 -15.44 10.45
N ILE A 278 -21.95 -14.73 9.35
CA ILE A 278 -20.88 -14.32 8.44
C ILE A 278 -20.00 -13.25 9.07
N TRP A 279 -20.55 -12.31 9.85
CA TRP A 279 -19.77 -11.35 10.61
C TRP A 279 -18.76 -12.07 11.52
N LYS A 280 -19.24 -13.04 12.32
CA LYS A 280 -18.38 -13.84 13.19
C LYS A 280 -17.31 -14.59 12.40
N GLY A 281 -17.67 -15.20 11.27
CA GLY A 281 -16.75 -15.93 10.40
C GLY A 281 -15.68 -15.04 9.75
N ILE A 282 -15.98 -13.79 9.42
CA ILE A 282 -14.99 -12.83 8.92
C ILE A 282 -14.04 -12.41 10.07
N LEU A 283 -14.58 -12.05 11.23
CA LEU A 283 -13.77 -11.61 12.37
C LEU A 283 -12.86 -12.72 12.93
N SER A 284 -13.26 -13.99 12.82
CA SER A 284 -12.42 -15.10 13.26
C SER A 284 -11.23 -15.39 12.35
N GLN A 285 -11.24 -14.91 11.11
CA GLN A 285 -10.14 -15.14 10.16
C GLN A 285 -9.01 -14.11 10.28
N THR A 286 -9.31 -12.89 10.73
CA THR A 286 -8.32 -11.84 10.95
C THR A 286 -8.86 -10.80 11.92
N SER A 287 -7.99 -10.26 12.77
CA SER A 287 -8.31 -9.09 13.60
C SER A 287 -8.10 -7.76 12.87
N ILE A 288 -7.49 -7.78 11.68
CA ILE A 288 -7.11 -6.60 10.89
C ILE A 288 -7.91 -6.59 9.59
N HIS A 289 -8.70 -5.54 9.38
CA HIS A 289 -9.62 -5.40 8.25
C HIS A 289 -9.31 -4.14 7.46
N LYS A 290 -8.96 -4.29 6.18
CA LYS A 290 -8.76 -3.17 5.27
C LYS A 290 -10.10 -2.73 4.69
N LEU A 291 -10.51 -1.50 4.96
CA LEU A 291 -11.78 -0.91 4.53
C LEU A 291 -11.57 0.19 3.46
N THR A 292 -12.63 0.93 3.16
CA THR A 292 -12.59 2.10 2.27
C THR A 292 -13.50 3.21 2.81
N TYR A 293 -13.14 4.46 2.56
CA TYR A 293 -14.02 5.61 2.75
C TYR A 293 -14.57 6.16 1.41
N LYS A 294 -14.12 5.60 0.28
CA LYS A 294 -14.49 6.03 -1.07
C LYS A 294 -15.72 5.25 -1.53
N PHE A 295 -16.91 5.70 -1.12
CA PHE A 295 -18.19 5.12 -1.52
C PHE A 295 -19.26 6.22 -1.61
N ASP A 296 -20.37 5.91 -2.26
CA ASP A 296 -21.53 6.81 -2.32
C ASP A 296 -22.15 7.00 -0.93
N ASN A 297 -22.33 8.25 -0.51
CA ASN A 297 -22.92 8.63 0.77
C ASN A 297 -24.32 8.06 1.01
N ASN A 298 -25.05 7.65 -0.05
CA ASN A 298 -26.32 6.97 0.13
C ASN A 298 -26.15 5.55 0.70
N LYS A 299 -25.03 4.88 0.43
CA LYS A 299 -24.77 3.52 0.94
C LYS A 299 -24.61 3.48 2.46
N SER A 300 -24.08 4.55 3.07
CA SER A 300 -23.92 4.63 4.53
C SER A 300 -25.23 4.89 5.29
N LYS A 301 -26.31 5.23 4.57
CA LYS A 301 -27.65 5.44 5.13
C LYS A 301 -28.47 4.14 5.19
N ILE A 302 -28.09 3.11 4.43
CA ILE A 302 -28.78 1.82 4.40
C ILE A 302 -28.64 1.16 5.77
N ASP A 303 -29.78 0.88 6.40
CA ASP A 303 -29.84 0.18 7.69
C ASP A 303 -29.61 -1.32 7.53
N ASN A 304 -29.36 -2.01 8.64
CA ASN A 304 -29.07 -3.44 8.68
C ASN A 304 -27.92 -3.88 7.74
N THR A 305 -26.84 -3.10 7.63
CA THR A 305 -25.64 -3.46 6.86
C THR A 305 -24.44 -3.72 7.75
N TYR A 306 -23.42 -4.41 7.23
CA TYR A 306 -22.13 -4.56 7.91
C TYR A 306 -21.48 -3.21 8.25
N TYR A 307 -21.63 -2.21 7.38
CA TYR A 307 -21.20 -0.84 7.63
C TYR A 307 -21.88 -0.28 8.88
N LYS A 308 -23.21 -0.35 8.98
CA LYS A 308 -23.95 0.13 10.15
C LYS A 308 -23.55 -0.61 11.41
N LYS A 309 -23.42 -1.93 11.35
CA LYS A 309 -22.94 -2.73 12.49
C LYS A 309 -21.56 -2.26 12.95
N LEU A 310 -20.62 -2.07 12.03
CA LEU A 310 -19.27 -1.58 12.33
C LEU A 310 -19.28 -0.16 12.89
N MET A 311 -20.11 0.73 12.37
CA MET A 311 -20.19 2.10 12.90
C MET A 311 -20.75 2.13 14.32
N ASN A 312 -21.67 1.21 14.66
CA ASN A 312 -22.33 1.12 15.97
C ASN A 312 -21.57 0.30 17.02
N SER A 313 -20.43 -0.33 16.68
CA SER A 313 -19.70 -1.26 17.57
C SER A 313 -18.80 -0.66 18.64
#